data_AF-A0A191YZC8-F1
#
_entry.id   AF-A0A191YZC8-F1
#
_cell.length_a   1.000
_cell.length_b   1.000
_cell.length_c   1.000
_cell.angle_alpha   90.00
_cell.angle_beta   90.00
_cell.angle_gamma   90.00
#
_symmetry.space_group_name_H-M   'P 1'
#
loop_
_entity.id
_entity.type
_entity.pdbx_description
1 polymer ?
#
loop_
_entity_poly.entity_id
_entity_poly.type
_entity_poly.pdbx_seq_one_letter_code
_entity_poly.pdbx_strand_id
1 'polypeptide(L)'
;MELLLETVALFSLKLAYEAEDSSPILRDDLVMSDYEREVFGLLVRRGDVEAIQVKVDECVGLALEAVGGGDKPLGRELQRLAAEFASSQTIEQLDAPLIALNDYLKDIQ
;
A
#
# COMPACT_ATOMS: atom_id res chain seq x y z
N MET A 1 6.60 2.44 -11.45
CA MET A 1 5.93 1.46 -10.57
C MET A 1 6.40 1.61 -9.13
N GLU A 2 7.70 1.68 -8.89
CA GLU A 2 8.36 1.78 -7.59
C GLU A 2 7.84 2.96 -6.74
N LEU A 3 7.68 4.13 -7.38
CA LEU A 3 7.12 5.30 -6.70
C LEU A 3 5.65 5.12 -6.30
N LEU A 4 4.87 4.36 -7.10
CA LEU A 4 3.48 4.04 -6.77
C LEU A 4 3.42 3.07 -5.59
N LEU A 5 4.31 2.07 -5.54
CA LEU A 5 4.43 1.15 -4.41
C LEU A 5 4.79 1.88 -3.11
N GLU A 6 5.78 2.78 -3.14
CA GLU A 6 6.12 3.65 -2.01
C GLU A 6 4.93 4.52 -1.58
N THR A 7 4.19 5.08 -2.55
CA THR A 7 3.06 5.95 -2.25
C THR A 7 1.88 5.20 -1.62
N VAL A 8 1.60 3.97 -2.08
CA VAL A 8 0.62 3.07 -1.46
C VAL A 8 1.00 2.75 -0.02
N ALA A 9 2.27 2.41 0.23
CA ALA A 9 2.76 2.17 1.58
C ALA A 9 2.60 3.41 2.46
N LEU A 10 3.03 4.57 1.96
CA LEU A 10 2.92 5.84 2.68
C LEU A 10 1.48 6.16 3.06
N PHE A 11 0.54 6.16 2.11
CA PHE A 11 -0.86 6.47 2.42
C PHE A 11 -1.50 5.46 3.35
N SER A 12 -1.14 4.18 3.22
CA SER A 12 -1.64 3.16 4.14
C SER A 12 -1.16 3.38 5.57
N LEU A 13 0.11 3.70 5.76
CA LEU A 13 0.69 3.99 7.08
C LEU A 13 0.17 5.31 7.64
N LYS A 14 -0.06 6.32 6.80
CA LYS A 14 -0.71 7.58 7.20
C LYS A 14 -2.10 7.31 7.74
N LEU A 15 -2.93 6.56 7.02
CA LEU A 15 -4.27 6.17 7.51
C LEU A 15 -4.21 5.45 8.86
N ALA A 16 -3.22 4.57 9.04
CA ALA A 16 -3.08 3.78 10.26
C ALA A 16 -2.59 4.57 11.48
N TYR A 17 -1.74 5.58 11.27
CA TYR A 17 -0.97 6.19 12.35
C TYR A 17 -1.08 7.71 12.46
N GLU A 18 -1.53 8.41 11.42
CA GLU A 18 -1.87 9.84 11.49
C GLU A 18 -3.27 10.05 12.10
N ALA A 19 -3.45 9.60 13.34
CA ALA A 19 -4.63 9.97 14.13
C ALA A 19 -4.60 11.48 14.47
N GLU A 20 -5.74 12.05 14.88
CA GLU A 20 -5.82 13.46 15.30
C GLU A 20 -4.66 13.82 16.27
N ASP A 21 -3.99 14.94 15.99
CA ASP A 21 -2.80 15.46 16.69
C ASP A 21 -1.47 14.70 16.51
N SER A 22 -1.43 13.66 15.67
CA SER A 22 -0.18 12.96 15.33
C SER A 22 0.66 13.77 14.34
N SER A 23 1.99 13.64 14.45
CA SER A 23 2.89 14.23 13.45
C SER A 23 2.74 13.49 12.11
N PRO A 24 2.82 14.20 10.98
CA PRO A 24 2.67 13.55 9.69
C PRO A 24 3.85 12.61 9.43
N ILE A 25 3.54 11.42 8.93
CA ILE A 25 4.51 10.47 8.41
C ILE A 25 5.06 11.02 7.09
N LEU A 26 6.38 11.09 7.03
CA LEU A 26 7.16 11.50 5.88
C LEU A 26 7.85 10.30 5.24
N ARG A 27 8.34 10.48 4.01
CA ARG A 27 9.02 9.42 3.25
C ARG A 27 10.32 8.95 3.90
N ASP A 28 10.97 9.83 4.66
CA ASP A 28 12.25 9.59 5.34
C ASP A 28 12.09 9.12 6.78
N ASP A 29 10.86 8.92 7.26
CA ASP A 29 10.63 8.38 8.59
C ASP A 29 11.03 6.90 8.68
N LEU A 30 11.50 6.49 9.86
CA LEU A 30 11.91 5.11 10.15
C LEU A 30 10.83 4.07 9.81
N VAL A 31 9.55 4.41 9.96
CA VAL A 31 8.42 3.52 9.62
C VAL A 31 8.35 3.22 8.12
N MET A 32 8.87 4.10 7.27
CA MET A 32 8.92 3.94 5.82
C MET A 32 10.17 3.17 5.34
N SER A 33 11.15 2.92 6.21
CA SER A 33 12.47 2.38 5.79
C SER A 33 12.39 1.05 5.01
N ASP A 34 11.40 0.21 5.29
CA ASP A 34 11.15 -1.05 4.59
C ASP A 34 10.29 -0.90 3.32
N TYR A 35 9.80 0.31 3.04
CA TYR A 35 8.83 0.64 1.99
C TYR A 35 9.28 1.81 1.10
N GLU A 36 10.55 2.21 1.21
CA GLU A 36 11.14 3.23 0.36
C GLU A 36 11.18 2.78 -1.10
N ARG A 37 11.14 3.75 -2.02
CA ARG A 37 11.23 3.52 -3.46
C ARG A 37 12.41 2.62 -3.84
N GLU A 38 13.56 2.76 -3.20
CA GLU A 38 14.77 1.99 -3.47
C GLU A 38 14.58 0.50 -3.14
N VAL A 39 13.87 0.20 -2.05
CA VAL A 39 13.52 -1.17 -1.62
C VAL A 39 12.62 -1.80 -2.67
N PHE A 40 11.52 -1.14 -3.04
CA PHE A 40 10.63 -1.63 -4.09
C PHE A 40 11.32 -1.73 -5.45
N GLY A 41 12.21 -0.80 -5.78
CA GLY A 41 12.97 -0.84 -7.02
C GLY A 41 13.88 -2.06 -7.13
N LEU A 42 14.41 -2.57 -6.01
CA LEU A 42 15.15 -3.83 -6.01
C LEU A 42 14.26 -5.03 -6.33
N LEU A 43 13.07 -5.08 -5.73
CA LEU A 43 12.11 -6.17 -5.95
C LEU A 43 11.58 -6.18 -7.39
N VAL A 44 11.22 -5.01 -7.92
CA VAL A 44 10.77 -4.84 -9.31
C VAL A 44 11.84 -5.31 -10.29
N ARG A 45 13.11 -4.92 -10.10
CA ARG A 45 14.23 -5.36 -10.96
C ARG A 45 14.48 -6.87 -10.88
N ARG A 46 14.17 -7.51 -9.75
CA ARG A 46 14.30 -8.96 -9.57
C ARG A 46 13.10 -9.74 -10.10
N GLY A 47 12.01 -9.07 -10.44
CA GLY A 47 10.74 -9.71 -10.77
C GLY A 47 10.09 -10.39 -9.56
N ASP A 48 10.40 -9.92 -8.35
CA ASP A 48 9.96 -10.54 -7.11
C ASP A 48 8.54 -10.08 -6.74
N VAL A 49 7.55 -10.63 -7.45
CA VAL A 49 6.13 -10.30 -7.31
C VAL A 49 5.63 -10.64 -5.90
N GLU A 50 6.03 -11.79 -5.36
CA GLU A 50 5.60 -12.25 -4.04
C GLU A 50 6.08 -11.30 -2.93
N ALA A 51 7.35 -10.88 -2.95
CA ALA A 51 7.85 -9.93 -1.96
C ALA A 51 7.19 -8.55 -2.07
N ILE A 52 6.84 -8.11 -3.28
CA ILE A 52 6.07 -6.88 -3.48
C ILE A 52 4.68 -7.01 -2.87
N GLN A 53 3.99 -8.12 -3.15
CA GLN A 53 2.65 -8.39 -2.63
C GLN A 53 2.62 -8.46 -1.11
N VAL A 54 3.59 -9.14 -0.50
CA VAL A 54 3.72 -9.19 0.97
C VAL A 54 3.87 -7.79 1.56
N LYS A 55 4.77 -6.96 1.03
CA LYS A 55 4.98 -5.60 1.55
C LYS A 55 3.76 -4.70 1.40
N VAL A 56 3.06 -4.80 0.27
CA VAL A 56 1.82 -4.04 0.06
C VAL A 56 0.72 -4.54 0.99
N ASP A 57 0.58 -5.85 1.17
CA ASP A 57 -0.43 -6.46 2.07
C ASP A 57 -0.20 -6.05 3.53
N GLU A 58 1.05 -6.00 4.00
CA GLU A 58 1.40 -5.50 5.34
C GLU A 58 0.88 -4.07 5.56
N CYS A 59 1.15 -3.16 4.63
CA CYS A 59 0.69 -1.77 4.72
C CYS A 59 -0.83 -1.67 4.61
N VAL A 60 -1.44 -2.32 3.62
CA VAL A 60 -2.88 -2.26 3.36
C VAL A 60 -3.67 -2.91 4.50
N GLY A 61 -3.15 -3.95 5.14
CA GLY A 61 -3.74 -4.56 6.33
C GLY A 61 -3.85 -3.56 7.49
N LEU A 62 -2.82 -2.72 7.71
CA LEU A 62 -2.88 -1.65 8.71
C LEU A 62 -3.93 -0.59 8.35
N ALA A 63 -3.99 -0.18 7.08
CA ALA A 63 -5.00 0.76 6.61
C ALA A 63 -6.43 0.18 6.73
N LEU A 64 -6.60 -1.11 6.47
CA LEU A 64 -7.88 -1.81 6.59
C LEU A 64 -8.41 -1.75 8.02
N GLU A 65 -7.56 -2.03 9.00
CA GLU A 65 -7.92 -1.89 10.42
C GLU A 65 -8.28 -0.43 10.77
N ALA A 66 -7.52 0.53 10.26
CA ALA A 66 -7.74 1.96 10.50
C ALA A 66 -9.10 2.46 10.01
N VAL A 67 -9.57 1.96 8.86
CA VAL A 67 -10.90 2.29 8.31
C VAL A 67 -12.04 1.44 8.90
N GLY A 68 -11.76 0.66 9.95
CA GLY A 68 -12.74 -0.13 10.70
C GLY A 68 -13.03 -1.51 10.12
N GLY A 69 -12.13 -2.05 9.30
CA GLY A 69 -12.17 -3.42 8.77
C GLY A 69 -13.09 -3.62 7.55
N GLY A 70 -13.08 -4.85 7.01
CA GLY A 70 -13.79 -5.23 5.77
C GLY A 70 -15.32 -5.15 5.84
N ASP A 71 -15.90 -5.00 7.03
CA ASP A 71 -17.35 -4.84 7.21
C ASP A 71 -17.83 -3.43 6.85
N LYS A 72 -16.95 -2.42 6.96
CA LYS A 72 -17.26 -1.03 6.62
C LYS A 72 -17.19 -0.83 5.11
N PRO A 73 -17.98 0.11 4.54
CA PRO A 73 -17.95 0.37 3.10
C PRO A 73 -16.54 0.67 2.58
N LEU A 74 -15.74 1.45 3.32
CA LEU A 74 -14.38 1.77 2.92
C LEU A 74 -13.45 0.56 2.98
N GLY A 75 -13.41 -0.13 4.12
CA GLY A 75 -12.56 -1.31 4.27
C GLY A 75 -12.93 -2.46 3.31
N ARG A 76 -14.20 -2.62 2.97
CA ARG A 76 -14.63 -3.62 1.99
C ARG A 76 -14.06 -3.36 0.59
N GLU A 77 -14.08 -2.09 0.17
CA GLU A 77 -13.55 -1.71 -1.12
C GLU A 77 -12.02 -1.83 -1.13
N LEU A 78 -11.35 -1.41 -0.04
CA LEU A 78 -9.92 -1.62 0.14
C LEU A 78 -9.54 -3.10 0.02
N GLN A 79 -10.29 -3.99 0.70
CA GLN A 79 -10.06 -5.43 0.66
C GLN A 79 -10.28 -6.01 -0.75
N ARG A 80 -11.29 -5.52 -1.49
CA ARG A 80 -11.51 -5.92 -2.89
C ARG A 80 -10.31 -5.56 -3.77
N LEU A 81 -9.83 -4.32 -3.67
CA LEU A 81 -8.67 -3.83 -4.43
C LEU A 81 -7.38 -4.56 -4.05
N ALA A 82 -7.18 -4.83 -2.77
CA ALA A 82 -6.05 -5.61 -2.26
C ALA A 82 -6.06 -7.04 -2.83
N ALA A 83 -7.23 -7.69 -2.84
CA ALA A 83 -7.39 -9.02 -3.43
C ALA A 83 -7.13 -9.03 -4.95
N GLU A 84 -7.54 -7.98 -5.66
CA GLU A 84 -7.21 -7.82 -7.09
C GLU A 84 -5.71 -7.68 -7.31
N PHE A 85 -5.02 -6.86 -6.51
CA PHE A 85 -3.56 -6.71 -6.56
C PHE A 85 -2.82 -8.02 -6.23
N ALA A 86 -3.26 -8.75 -5.20
CA ALA A 86 -2.70 -10.03 -4.80
C ALA A 86 -2.92 -11.14 -5.84
N SER A 87 -3.88 -10.98 -6.77
CA SER A 87 -4.14 -11.95 -7.83
C SER A 87 -3.17 -11.86 -9.03
N SER A 88 -2.40 -10.77 -9.13
CA SER A 88 -1.42 -10.57 -10.20
C SER A 88 -0.25 -11.53 -10.08
N GLN A 89 0.22 -12.06 -11.21
CA GLN A 89 1.27 -13.10 -11.28
C GLN A 89 2.58 -12.59 -11.90
N THR A 90 2.56 -11.42 -12.54
CA THR A 90 3.75 -10.79 -13.15
C THR A 90 3.85 -9.33 -12.75
N ILE A 91 5.06 -8.75 -12.88
CA ILE A 91 5.30 -7.33 -12.61
C ILE A 91 4.37 -6.44 -13.44
N GLU A 92 4.18 -6.75 -14.72
CA GLU A 92 3.33 -5.98 -15.62
C GLU A 92 1.85 -6.01 -15.21
N GLN A 93 1.40 -7.13 -14.64
CA GLN A 93 0.03 -7.27 -14.14
C GLN A 93 -0.22 -6.49 -12.84
N LEU A 94 0.83 -6.00 -12.17
CA LEU A 94 0.67 -5.19 -10.96
C LEU A 94 0.24 -3.76 -11.26
N ASP A 95 0.54 -3.22 -12.46
CA ASP A 95 0.42 -1.78 -12.74
C ASP A 95 -1.03 -1.26 -12.57
N ALA A 96 -2.00 -1.91 -13.23
CA ALA A 96 -3.40 -1.51 -13.16
C ALA A 96 -4.02 -1.63 -11.75
N PRO A 97 -3.93 -2.78 -11.04
CA PRO A 97 -4.47 -2.87 -9.69
C PRO A 97 -3.70 -1.99 -8.68
N LEU A 98 -2.40 -1.75 -8.89
CA LEU A 98 -1.64 -0.83 -8.05
C LEU A 98 -2.13 0.61 -8.18
N ILE A 99 -2.43 1.07 -9.40
CA ILE A 99 -3.00 2.40 -9.63
C ILE A 99 -4.36 2.51 -8.94
N ALA A 100 -5.23 1.52 -9.09
CA ALA A 100 -6.55 1.53 -8.45
C ALA A 100 -6.44 1.57 -6.91
N LEU A 101 -5.52 0.80 -6.34
CA LEU A 101 -5.24 0.80 -4.90
C LEU A 101 -4.67 2.14 -4.42
N ASN A 102 -3.73 2.72 -5.16
CA ASN A 102 -3.16 4.04 -4.88
C ASN A 102 -4.22 5.15 -4.89
N ASP A 103 -5.04 5.18 -5.94
CA ASP A 103 -6.08 6.21 -6.10
C ASP A 103 -7.10 6.11 -4.96
N TYR A 104 -7.50 4.89 -4.61
CA TYR A 104 -8.41 4.67 -3.50
C TYR A 104 -7.84 5.10 -2.15
N LEU A 105 -6.60 4.70 -1.82
CA LEU A 105 -5.94 5.10 -0.57
C LEU A 105 -5.76 6.61 -0.47
N LYS A 106 -5.46 7.27 -1.60
CA LYS A 106 -5.33 8.72 -1.67
C LYS A 106 -6.65 9.44 -1.46
N ASP A 107 -7.77 8.88 -1.91
CA ASP A 107 -9.09 9.50 -1.77
C ASP A 107 -9.63 9.42 -0.33
N ILE A 108 -9.15 8.47 0.46
CA ILE A 108 -9.61 8.26 1.85
C ILE A 108 -8.62 8.75 2.91
N GLN A 109 -7.39 9.10 2.52
CA GLN A 109 -6.38 9.75 3.36
C GLN A 109 -6.57 11.26 3.38
#